data_AF-A0A2G6NPV5-F1
#
_entry.id   AF-A0A2G6NPV5-F1
#
_cell.length_a   1.000
_cell.length_b   1.000
_cell.length_c   1.000
_cell.angle_alpha   90.00
_cell.angle_beta   90.00
_cell.angle_gamma   90.00
#
_symmetry.space_group_name_H-M   'P 1'
#
loop_
_entity.id
_entity.type
_entity.pdbx_description
1 polymer ?
#
loop_
_entity_poly.entity_id
_entity_poly.type
_entity_poly.pdbx_seq_one_letter_code
_entity_poly.pdbx_strand_id
1 'polypeptide(L)'
;MKYLALLSGGKDSTAMVDLLLRDKHPVDYIIFNDTKAEFEQMYDYIDKLDKYFKRKYGKGITRLSTHYEIEKDLIFRRIKRKGSKWLGAIKGVPNPIMGYCEWRSRAKIEPLEKFLRAQGIKEHRLYVGFTIEEKRRKSKDKRFLYPLIDTYAMRESDCLHYLKT
;
A
#
# COMPACT_ATOMS: atom_id res chain seq x y z
N MET A 1 -4.08 -9.24 -18.25
CA MET A 1 -4.48 -8.30 -17.18
C MET A 1 -4.48 -8.98 -15.81
N LYS A 2 -3.86 -8.39 -14.79
CA LYS A 2 -3.87 -8.85 -13.39
C LYS A 2 -4.48 -7.80 -12.45
N TYR A 3 -5.11 -8.23 -11.36
CA TYR A 3 -5.76 -7.36 -10.39
C TYR A 3 -5.11 -7.50 -9.02
N LEU A 4 -4.59 -6.40 -8.49
CA LEU A 4 -3.90 -6.39 -7.22
C LEU A 4 -4.66 -5.50 -6.25
N ALA A 5 -5.00 -6.04 -5.08
CA ALA A 5 -5.60 -5.27 -4.00
C ALA A 5 -4.50 -4.75 -3.06
N LEU A 6 -4.37 -3.43 -2.94
CA LEU A 6 -3.38 -2.81 -2.06
C LEU A 6 -3.91 -2.75 -0.63
N LEU A 7 -3.36 -3.60 0.24
CA LEU A 7 -3.68 -3.67 1.66
C LEU A 7 -2.63 -2.89 2.44
N SER A 8 -3.04 -1.85 3.16
CA SER A 8 -2.15 -1.11 4.06
C SER A 8 -2.22 -1.59 5.51
N GLY A 9 -3.20 -2.44 5.84
CA GLY A 9 -3.52 -2.81 7.21
C GLY A 9 -4.44 -1.81 7.92
N GLY A 10 -4.86 -0.74 7.24
CA GLY A 10 -5.92 0.14 7.75
C GLY A 10 -7.32 -0.46 7.58
N LYS A 11 -8.28 0.06 8.34
CA LYS A 11 -9.71 -0.36 8.32
C LYS A 11 -10.30 -0.35 6.90
N ASP A 12 -10.10 0.74 6.16
CA ASP A 12 -10.73 0.92 4.84
C ASP A 12 -10.13 -0.05 3.81
N SER A 13 -8.80 -0.19 3.79
CA SER A 13 -8.14 -1.17 2.92
C SER A 13 -8.52 -2.62 3.25
N THR A 14 -8.74 -2.93 4.54
CA THR A 14 -9.17 -4.26 4.98
C THR A 14 -10.60 -4.54 4.51
N ALA A 15 -11.53 -3.61 4.76
CA ALA A 15 -12.92 -3.70 4.31
C ALA A 15 -12.99 -3.86 2.79
N MET A 16 -12.23 -3.06 2.03
CA MET A 16 -12.15 -3.15 0.58
C MET A 16 -11.72 -4.56 0.12
N VAL A 17 -10.65 -5.12 0.68
CA VAL A 17 -10.16 -6.44 0.27
C VAL A 17 -11.22 -7.51 0.56
N ASP A 18 -11.82 -7.47 1.75
CA ASP A 18 -12.83 -8.45 2.13
C ASP A 18 -14.08 -8.37 1.23
N LEU A 19 -14.58 -7.17 0.95
CA LEU A 19 -15.71 -6.94 0.03
C LEU A 19 -15.41 -7.42 -1.39
N LEU A 20 -14.23 -7.10 -1.92
CA LEU A 20 -13.79 -7.55 -3.24
C LEU A 20 -13.80 -9.09 -3.34
N LEU A 21 -13.29 -9.77 -2.32
CA LEU A 21 -13.25 -11.24 -2.29
C LEU A 21 -14.64 -11.85 -2.09
N ARG A 22 -15.44 -11.29 -1.18
CA ARG A 22 -16.83 -11.73 -0.92
C ARG A 22 -17.69 -11.67 -2.17
N ASP A 23 -17.61 -10.57 -2.90
CA ASP A 23 -18.41 -10.33 -4.10
C ASP A 23 -17.76 -10.87 -5.38
N LYS A 24 -16.70 -11.68 -5.21
CA LYS A 24 -15.99 -12.39 -6.30
C LYS A 24 -15.45 -11.45 -7.39
N HIS A 25 -15.07 -10.23 -7.03
CA HIS A 25 -14.29 -9.37 -7.91
C HIS A 25 -12.92 -10.01 -8.18
N PRO A 26 -12.30 -9.77 -9.36
CA PRO A 26 -11.02 -10.36 -9.69
C PRO A 26 -9.93 -9.82 -8.75
N VAL A 27 -9.32 -10.70 -7.95
CA VAL A 27 -8.15 -10.38 -7.12
C VAL A 27 -7.12 -11.49 -7.29
N ASP A 28 -6.09 -11.21 -8.07
CA ASP A 28 -4.96 -12.12 -8.27
C ASP A 28 -4.03 -12.09 -7.06
N TYR A 29 -3.73 -10.89 -6.54
CA TYR A 29 -2.82 -10.68 -5.42
C TYR A 29 -3.36 -9.68 -4.40
N ILE A 30 -3.20 -9.99 -3.12
CA ILE A 30 -3.39 -9.03 -2.03
C ILE A 30 -1.98 -8.56 -1.63
N ILE A 31 -1.65 -7.30 -1.87
CA ILE A 31 -0.30 -6.77 -1.65
C ILE A 31 -0.24 -6.00 -0.34
N PHE A 32 0.61 -6.46 0.58
CA PHE A 32 1.05 -5.68 1.73
C PHE A 32 2.51 -5.25 1.51
N ASN A 33 2.78 -3.95 1.52
CA ASN A 33 4.14 -3.41 1.44
C ASN A 33 4.66 -3.12 2.85
N ASP A 34 5.52 -4.01 3.35
CA ASP A 34 6.27 -3.84 4.58
C ASP A 34 7.30 -2.72 4.42
N THR A 35 7.08 -1.63 5.16
CA THR A 35 7.95 -0.46 5.12
C THR A 35 9.15 -0.55 6.07
N LYS A 36 9.28 -1.64 6.84
CA LYS A 36 10.23 -1.77 7.96
C LYS A 36 10.13 -0.67 9.02
N ALA A 37 9.04 0.09 9.00
CA ALA A 37 8.72 1.17 9.92
C ALA A 37 7.28 1.05 10.43
N GLU A 38 6.70 -0.15 10.33
CA GLU A 38 5.39 -0.46 10.88
C GLU A 38 5.52 -0.82 12.37
N PHE A 39 4.46 -0.59 13.14
CA PHE A 39 4.40 -1.05 14.52
C PHE A 39 4.32 -2.59 14.58
N GLU A 40 4.85 -3.21 15.63
CA GLU A 40 4.79 -4.67 15.81
C GLU A 40 3.35 -5.23 15.72
N GLN A 41 2.39 -4.51 16.32
CA GLN A 41 0.97 -4.87 16.27
C GLN A 41 0.41 -4.90 14.84
N MET A 42 1.00 -4.14 13.91
CA MET A 42 0.60 -4.20 12.50
C MET A 42 0.99 -5.55 11.91
N TYR A 43 2.19 -6.07 12.18
CA TYR A 43 2.61 -7.38 11.67
C TYR A 43 1.71 -8.49 12.22
N ASP A 44 1.41 -8.48 13.51
CA ASP A 44 0.46 -9.40 14.14
C ASP A 44 -0.93 -9.33 13.49
N TYR A 45 -1.37 -8.11 13.17
CA TYR A 45 -2.65 -7.89 12.51
C TYR A 45 -2.66 -8.43 11.07
N ILE A 46 -1.61 -8.18 10.29
CA ILE A 46 -1.49 -8.73 8.93
C ILE A 46 -1.39 -10.27 8.95
N ASP A 47 -0.75 -10.88 9.95
CA ASP A 47 -0.76 -12.33 10.16
C ASP A 47 -2.18 -12.87 10.39
N LYS A 48 -2.99 -12.19 11.20
CA LYS A 48 -4.40 -12.55 11.43
C LYS A 48 -5.23 -12.40 10.16
N LEU A 49 -5.04 -11.32 9.41
CA LEU A 49 -5.72 -11.11 8.14
C LEU A 49 -5.35 -12.16 7.09
N ASP A 50 -4.08 -12.52 6.97
CA ASP A 50 -3.63 -13.56 6.04
C ASP A 50 -4.29 -14.91 6.33
N LYS A 51 -4.31 -15.32 7.61
CA LYS A 51 -5.02 -16.54 8.06
C LYS A 51 -6.51 -16.47 7.76
N TYR A 52 -7.14 -15.31 7.98
CA TYR A 52 -8.55 -15.09 7.71
C TYR A 52 -8.87 -15.20 6.20
N PHE A 53 -8.16 -14.48 5.33
CA PHE A 53 -8.40 -14.51 3.89
C PHE A 53 -8.11 -15.88 3.27
N LYS A 54 -7.07 -16.58 3.75
CA LYS A 54 -6.79 -17.96 3.33
C LYS A 54 -7.93 -18.89 3.70
N ARG A 55 -8.42 -18.83 4.95
CA ARG A 55 -9.51 -19.69 5.42
C ARG A 55 -10.83 -19.42 4.70
N LYS A 56 -11.20 -18.14 4.53
CA LYS A 56 -12.52 -17.76 4.02
C LYS A 56 -12.60 -17.76 2.49
N TYR A 57 -11.51 -17.37 1.80
CA TYR A 57 -11.52 -17.15 0.36
C TYR A 57 -10.42 -17.91 -0.41
N GLY A 58 -9.55 -18.65 0.28
CA GLY A 58 -8.41 -19.33 -0.36
C GLY A 58 -7.36 -18.37 -0.91
N LYS A 59 -7.26 -17.15 -0.38
CA LYS A 59 -6.34 -16.10 -0.88
C LYS A 59 -5.37 -15.65 0.21
N GLY A 60 -4.08 -15.64 -0.11
CA GLY A 60 -3.01 -15.18 0.78
C GLY A 60 -2.55 -13.75 0.50
N ILE A 61 -1.99 -13.12 1.51
CA ILE A 61 -1.32 -11.81 1.44
C ILE A 61 0.10 -12.03 0.92
N THR A 62 0.41 -11.37 -0.19
CA THR A 62 1.77 -11.24 -0.73
C THR A 62 2.46 -10.08 -0.03
N ARG A 63 3.48 -10.40 0.78
CA ARG A 63 4.30 -9.40 1.48
C ARG A 63 5.48 -9.00 0.62
N LEU A 64 5.56 -7.71 0.34
CA LEU A 64 6.69 -7.10 -0.34
C LEU A 64 7.44 -6.26 0.67
N SER A 65 8.76 -6.33 0.70
CA SER A 65 9.58 -5.55 1.62
C SER A 65 10.69 -4.82 0.87
N THR A 66 11.20 -3.76 1.47
CA THR A 66 12.31 -3.00 0.92
C THR A 66 13.65 -3.51 1.42
N HIS A 67 14.66 -3.44 0.55
CA HIS A 67 16.04 -3.71 0.91
C HIS A 67 16.74 -2.52 1.57
N TYR A 68 16.11 -1.33 1.55
CA TYR A 68 16.64 -0.15 2.21
C TYR A 68 16.33 -0.14 3.70
N GLU A 69 17.09 0.66 4.44
CA GLU A 69 16.88 0.97 5.85
C GLU A 69 16.56 2.46 6.00
N ILE A 70 15.47 2.80 6.70
CA ILE A 70 14.99 4.19 6.77
C ILE A 70 16.03 5.13 7.38
N GLU A 71 16.70 4.70 8.44
CA GLU A 71 17.73 5.50 9.11
C GLU A 71 18.93 5.71 8.19
N LYS A 72 19.53 4.62 7.70
CA LYS A 72 20.77 4.67 6.91
C LYS A 72 20.59 5.28 5.53
N ASP A 73 19.55 4.88 4.80
CA ASP A 73 19.40 5.20 3.38
C ASP A 73 18.59 6.46 3.11
N LEU A 74 17.84 6.94 4.10
CA LEU A 74 17.02 8.14 4.00
C LEU A 74 17.48 9.25 4.96
N ILE A 75 17.44 9.01 6.28
CA ILE A 75 17.62 10.06 7.30
C ILE A 75 19.09 10.47 7.42
N PHE A 76 19.99 9.50 7.63
CA PHE A 76 21.41 9.74 7.90
C PHE A 76 22.29 9.68 6.65
N ARG A 77 21.71 9.41 5.48
CA ARG A 77 22.45 9.42 4.22
C ARG A 77 23.01 10.80 3.92
N ARG A 78 24.27 10.85 3.48
CA ARG A 78 24.90 12.08 2.97
C ARG A 78 24.35 12.45 1.58
N ILE A 79 24.11 13.74 1.37
CA ILE A 79 23.67 14.27 0.08
C ILE A 79 24.84 14.21 -0.91
N LYS A 80 24.67 13.44 -1.99
CA LYS A 80 25.69 13.23 -3.04
C LYS A 80 25.39 13.95 -4.36
N ARG A 81 24.28 14.71 -4.43
CA ARG A 81 23.86 15.39 -5.66
C ARG A 81 24.86 16.48 -6.02
N LYS A 82 25.61 16.29 -7.11
CA LYS A 82 26.53 17.31 -7.66
C LYS A 82 25.78 18.63 -7.91
N GLY A 83 26.39 19.75 -7.53
CA GLY A 83 25.79 21.09 -7.64
C GLY A 83 24.77 21.44 -6.54
N SER A 84 24.51 20.56 -5.57
CA SER A 84 23.69 20.92 -4.41
C SER A 84 24.47 21.76 -3.41
N LYS A 85 23.86 22.84 -2.90
CA LYS A 85 24.40 23.62 -1.77
C LYS A 85 24.59 22.80 -0.48
N TRP A 86 23.97 21.63 -0.40
CA TRP A 86 24.01 20.73 0.74
C TRP A 86 24.92 19.50 0.50
N LEU A 87 25.78 19.53 -0.52
CA LEU A 87 26.69 18.43 -0.84
C LEU A 87 27.51 18.02 0.41
N GLY A 88 27.47 16.73 0.75
CA GLY A 88 28.17 16.17 1.89
C GLY A 88 27.43 16.27 3.23
N ALA A 89 26.39 17.11 3.34
CA ALA A 89 25.57 17.22 4.55
C ALA A 89 24.71 15.98 4.78
N ILE A 90 24.35 15.73 6.05
CA ILE A 90 23.36 14.72 6.42
C ILE A 90 21.98 15.21 5.99
N LYS A 91 21.20 14.34 5.34
CA LYS A 91 19.89 14.71 4.79
C LYS A 91 18.87 15.11 5.86
N GLY A 92 18.84 14.40 6.98
CA GLY A 92 17.87 14.59 8.05
C GLY A 92 16.50 13.97 7.74
N VAL A 93 15.58 14.11 8.70
CA VAL A 93 14.22 13.58 8.58
C VAL A 93 13.45 14.32 7.48
N PRO A 94 12.68 13.63 6.62
CA PRO A 94 11.84 14.29 5.62
C PRO A 94 10.87 15.29 6.27
N ASN A 95 10.82 16.51 5.73
CA ASN A 95 9.86 17.49 6.19
C ASN A 95 8.43 17.09 5.72
N PRO A 96 7.46 16.94 6.64
CA PRO A 96 6.10 16.49 6.32
C PRO A 96 5.35 17.43 5.36
N ILE A 97 5.76 18.70 5.24
CA ILE A 97 5.16 19.70 4.35
C ILE A 97 5.55 19.45 2.88
N MET A 98 6.65 18.76 2.59
CA MET A 98 7.16 18.65 1.21
C MET A 98 6.30 17.79 0.27
N GLY A 99 5.17 17.24 0.73
CA GLY A 99 4.18 16.52 -0.09
C GLY A 99 4.67 15.21 -0.72
N TYR A 100 5.98 14.98 -0.76
CA TYR A 100 6.64 13.81 -1.30
C TYR A 100 7.48 13.12 -0.23
N CYS A 101 7.05 11.91 0.15
CA CYS A 101 7.80 11.03 1.01
C CYS A 101 8.70 10.12 0.15
N GLU A 102 10.02 10.35 0.14
CA GLU A 102 10.97 9.46 -0.56
C GLU A 102 10.88 8.02 -0.04
N TRP A 103 10.55 7.83 1.25
CA TRP A 103 10.34 6.49 1.80
C TRP A 103 9.20 5.75 1.11
N ARG A 104 8.11 6.43 0.73
CA ARG A 104 7.01 5.81 -0.01
C ARG A 104 7.51 5.16 -1.32
N SER A 105 8.40 5.83 -2.04
CA SER A 105 8.94 5.30 -3.30
C SER A 105 9.76 4.04 -3.04
N ARG A 106 10.68 4.11 -2.07
CA ARG A 106 11.59 3.01 -1.72
C ARG A 106 10.91 1.80 -1.07
N ALA A 107 9.85 2.07 -0.29
CA ALA A 107 9.22 1.10 0.57
C ALA A 107 7.90 0.55 0.03
N LYS A 108 7.24 1.24 -0.91
CA LYS A 108 5.95 0.80 -1.48
C LYS A 108 5.94 0.70 -3.01
N ILE A 109 6.55 1.66 -3.71
CA ILE A 109 6.51 1.69 -5.19
C ILE A 109 7.56 0.72 -5.76
N GLU A 110 8.82 0.86 -5.38
CA GLU A 110 9.91 0.03 -5.90
C GLU A 110 9.72 -1.48 -5.62
N PRO A 111 9.30 -1.92 -4.40
CA PRO A 111 9.06 -3.34 -4.16
C PRO A 111 7.93 -3.91 -5.03
N LEU A 112 6.84 -3.15 -5.20
CA LEU A 112 5.74 -3.54 -6.10
C LEU A 112 6.18 -3.64 -7.55
N GLU A 113 6.94 -2.67 -8.06
CA GLU A 113 7.45 -2.73 -9.43
C GLU A 113 8.42 -3.89 -9.66
N LYS A 114 9.30 -4.17 -8.69
CA LYS A 114 10.20 -5.34 -8.72
C LYS A 114 9.39 -6.63 -8.76
N PHE A 115 8.36 -6.74 -7.93
CA PHE A 115 7.46 -7.90 -7.92
C PHE A 115 6.76 -8.08 -9.26
N LEU A 116 6.15 -7.02 -9.81
CA LEU A 116 5.48 -7.06 -11.11
C LEU A 116 6.42 -7.52 -12.23
N ARG A 117 7.66 -7.01 -12.26
CA ARG A 117 8.69 -7.44 -13.22
C ARG A 117 9.07 -8.90 -13.04
N ALA A 118 9.32 -9.33 -11.80
CA ALA A 118 9.69 -10.71 -11.50
C ALA A 118 8.59 -11.72 -11.86
N GLN A 119 7.32 -11.33 -11.74
CA GLN A 119 6.16 -12.13 -12.14
C GLN A 119 5.81 -12.01 -13.63
N GLY A 120 6.55 -11.22 -14.42
CA GLY A 120 6.26 -10.98 -15.83
C GLY A 120 4.93 -10.24 -16.09
N ILE A 121 4.39 -9.54 -15.09
CA ILE A 121 3.09 -8.86 -15.16
C ILE A 121 3.25 -7.51 -15.88
N LYS A 122 2.86 -7.46 -17.15
CA LYS A 122 2.89 -6.23 -17.96
C LYS A 122 1.64 -5.36 -17.78
N GLU A 123 0.47 -5.99 -17.66
CA GLU A 123 -0.82 -5.31 -17.54
C GLU A 123 -1.48 -5.60 -16.20
N HIS A 124 -1.80 -4.54 -15.44
CA HIS A 124 -2.44 -4.68 -14.15
C HIS A 124 -3.36 -3.51 -13.78
N ARG A 125 -4.29 -3.79 -12.86
CA ARG A 125 -5.12 -2.82 -12.14
C ARG A 125 -4.83 -2.90 -10.64
N LEU A 126 -4.92 -1.76 -9.96
CA LEU A 126 -4.63 -1.61 -8.55
C LEU A 126 -5.88 -1.13 -7.81
N TYR A 127 -6.44 -1.95 -6.94
CA TYR A 127 -7.50 -1.51 -6.02
C TYR A 127 -6.90 -0.71 -4.86
N VAL A 128 -7.47 0.46 -4.60
CA VAL A 128 -7.06 1.38 -3.54
C VAL A 128 -8.25 1.64 -2.61
N GLY A 129 -8.04 1.42 -1.31
CA GLY A 129 -9.07 1.57 -0.28
C GLY A 129 -9.32 3.02 0.14
N PHE A 130 -9.58 3.91 -0.82
CA PHE A 130 -10.05 5.26 -0.52
C PHE A 130 -11.56 5.28 -0.42
N THR A 131 -12.08 5.97 0.59
CA THR A 131 -13.52 6.14 0.81
C THR A 131 -14.05 7.38 0.09
N ILE A 132 -15.37 7.62 0.14
CA ILE A 132 -15.97 8.80 -0.50
C ILE A 132 -15.42 10.14 0.02
N GLU A 133 -14.95 10.17 1.27
CA GLU A 133 -14.36 11.35 1.91
C GLU A 133 -12.99 11.68 1.30
N GLU A 134 -12.30 10.65 0.79
CA GLU A 134 -10.99 10.75 0.15
C GLU A 134 -11.09 10.90 -1.38
N LYS A 135 -12.28 11.13 -1.94
CA LYS A 135 -12.50 11.20 -3.40
C LYS A 135 -11.59 12.19 -4.13
N ARG A 136 -11.18 13.28 -3.45
CA ARG A 136 -10.23 14.27 -4.00
C ARG A 136 -8.82 13.70 -4.23
N ARG A 137 -8.49 12.57 -3.59
CA ARG A 137 -7.19 11.88 -3.70
C ARG A 137 -7.12 10.89 -4.86
N LYS A 138 -8.21 10.70 -5.62
CA LYS A 138 -8.22 9.80 -6.79
C LYS A 138 -7.16 10.24 -7.81
N SER A 139 -6.31 9.30 -8.19
CA SER A 139 -5.40 9.45 -9.32
C SER A 139 -6.18 9.55 -10.64
N LYS A 140 -5.66 10.35 -11.58
CA LYS A 140 -6.13 10.40 -12.97
C LYS A 140 -5.75 9.15 -13.77
N ASP A 141 -4.79 8.37 -13.27
CA ASP A 141 -4.35 7.13 -13.90
C ASP A 141 -5.41 6.03 -13.75
N LYS A 142 -5.92 5.56 -14.89
CA LYS A 142 -6.99 4.55 -15.00
C LYS A 142 -6.56 3.17 -14.49
N ARG A 143 -5.28 2.93 -14.18
CA ARG A 143 -4.83 1.69 -13.54
C ARG A 143 -5.35 1.56 -12.11
N PHE A 144 -5.61 2.67 -11.43
CA PHE A 144 -6.14 2.66 -10.08
C PHE A 144 -7.67 2.58 -10.09
N LEU A 145 -8.19 1.67 -9.28
CA LEU A 145 -9.60 1.41 -9.08
C LEU A 145 -9.94 1.73 -7.62
N TYR A 146 -11.12 2.31 -7.37
CA TYR A 146 -11.53 2.80 -6.05
C TYR A 146 -12.88 2.21 -5.65
N PRO A 147 -12.97 0.90 -5.33
CA PRO A 147 -14.24 0.22 -5.12
C PRO A 147 -15.10 0.83 -4.01
N LEU A 148 -14.48 1.28 -2.92
CA LEU A 148 -15.21 1.92 -1.82
C LEU A 148 -15.86 3.26 -2.24
N ILE A 149 -15.39 3.90 -3.31
CA ILE A 149 -16.04 5.09 -3.88
C ILE A 149 -17.03 4.69 -4.97
N ASP A 150 -16.56 3.91 -5.94
CA ASP A 150 -17.22 3.74 -7.23
C ASP A 150 -18.19 2.55 -7.26
N THR A 151 -18.06 1.60 -6.34
CA THR A 151 -18.87 0.36 -6.29
C THR A 151 -19.73 0.29 -5.03
N TYR A 152 -19.13 0.56 -3.86
CA TYR A 152 -19.79 0.40 -2.57
C TYR A 152 -20.28 1.71 -1.95
N ALA A 153 -19.79 2.86 -2.43
CA ALA A 153 -20.12 4.20 -1.93
C ALA A 153 -19.99 4.35 -0.39
N MET A 154 -18.94 3.77 0.19
CA MET A 154 -18.68 3.72 1.63
C MET A 154 -17.86 4.92 2.14
N ARG A 155 -18.23 5.41 3.31
CA ARG A 155 -17.45 6.29 4.19
C ARG A 155 -16.50 5.48 5.05
N GLU A 156 -15.61 6.18 5.76
CA GLU A 156 -14.75 5.54 6.77
C GLU A 156 -15.57 4.89 7.89
N SER A 157 -16.69 5.49 8.29
CA SER A 157 -17.61 4.95 9.30
C SER A 157 -18.21 3.61 8.87
N ASP A 158 -18.55 3.49 7.58
CA ASP A 158 -19.19 2.29 7.03
C ASP A 158 -18.19 1.14 7.00
N CYS A 159 -16.92 1.43 6.66
CA CYS A 159 -15.85 0.44 6.69
C CYS A 159 -15.61 -0.08 8.11
N LEU A 160 -15.63 0.81 9.11
CA LEU A 160 -15.51 0.42 10.51
C LEU A 160 -16.71 -0.43 10.96
N HIS A 161 -17.94 -0.05 10.60
CA HIS A 161 -19.13 -0.81 10.95
C HIS A 161 -19.10 -2.21 10.32
N TYR A 162 -18.74 -2.29 9.03
CA TYR A 162 -18.61 -3.55 8.30
C TYR A 162 -17.59 -4.52 8.93
N LEU A 163 -16.48 -4.02 9.48
CA LEU A 163 -15.47 -4.88 10.10
C LEU A 163 -15.84 -5.34 11.52
N LYS A 164 -16.91 -4.79 12.11
CA LYS A 164 -17.42 -5.21 13.43
C LYS A 164 -18.48 -6.31 13.35
N THR A 165 -19.02 -6.57 12.16
CA THR A 165 -20.03 -7.61 11.90
C THR A 165 -19.36 -8.94 11.59
#